data_AF-A0A1F6D3H8-F1
#
_entry.id   AF-A0A1F6D3H8-F1
#
_cell.length_a   1.000
_cell.length_b   1.000
_cell.length_c   1.000
_cell.angle_alpha   90.00
_cell.angle_beta   90.00
_cell.angle_gamma   90.00
#
_symmetry.space_group_name_H-M   'P 1'
#
loop_
_entity.id
_entity.type
_entity.pdbx_description
1 polymer ?
#
loop_
_entity_poly.entity_id
_entity_poly.type
_entity_poly.pdbx_seq_one_letter_code
_entity_poly.pdbx_strand_id
1 'polypeptide(L)' 'MTHHTNQLFEEALKLPPEARAALAGTLIESLEEPVDEGAEEAWAAEIQRRLDELDAGALKAVSWPEARRRILGN' A
#
# COMPACT_ATOMS: atom_id res chain seq x y z
N MET A 1 12.86 -20.85 6.34
CA MET A 1 13.84 -20.01 7.06
C MET A 1 15.19 -20.72 7.07
N THR A 2 16.28 -20.00 6.87
CA THR A 2 17.62 -20.60 6.95
C THR A 2 18.07 -20.68 8.41
N HIS A 3 19.11 -21.47 8.71
CA HIS A 3 19.70 -21.53 10.05
C HIS A 3 20.09 -20.13 10.55
N HIS A 4 20.66 -19.32 9.67
CA HIS A 4 21.03 -17.94 9.95
C HIS A 4 19.82 -17.05 10.29
N THR A 5 18.71 -17.19 9.55
CA THR A 5 17.46 -16.45 9.86
C THR A 5 16.92 -16.79 11.25
N ASN A 6 16.98 -18.07 11.65
CA ASN A 6 16.52 -18.49 12.98
C ASN A 6 17.41 -17.92 14.09
N GLN A 7 18.73 -17.90 13.91
CA GLN A 7 19.66 -17.32 14.89
C GLN A 7 19.39 -15.82 15.09
N LEU A 8 19.21 -15.06 14.01
CA LEU A 8 18.85 -13.63 14.06
C LEU A 8 17.51 -13.40 14.76
N PHE A 9 16.52 -14.26 14.52
CA PHE A 9 15.22 -14.18 15.18
C PHE A 9 15.35 -14.39 16.70
N GLU A 10 16.06 -15.43 17.13
CA GLU A 10 16.30 -15.71 18.55
C GLU A 10 17.09 -14.59 19.24
N GLU A 11 18.03 -13.95 18.54
CA GLU A 11 18.74 -12.77 19.05
C GLU A 11 17.84 -11.55 19.17
N ALA A 12 16.99 -11.29 18.17
CA ALA A 12 16.02 -10.20 18.20
C ALA A 12 15.03 -10.35 19.37
N LEU A 13 14.60 -11.58 19.69
CA LEU A 13 13.70 -11.82 20.83
C LEU A 13 14.31 -11.43 22.20
N LYS A 14 15.64 -11.41 22.33
CA LYS A 14 16.34 -10.99 23.56
C LYS A 14 16.34 -9.48 23.77
N LEU A 15 16.01 -8.69 22.75
CA LEU A 15 15.93 -7.23 22.85
C LEU A 15 14.72 -6.81 23.70
N PRO A 16 14.76 -5.63 24.36
CA PRO A 16 13.59 -5.01 24.97
C PRO A 16 12.46 -4.79 23.95
N PRO A 17 11.18 -4.74 24.37
CA PRO A 17 10.04 -4.57 23.48
C PRO A 17 10.17 -3.41 22.48
N GLU A 18 10.67 -2.27 22.94
CA GLU A 18 10.83 -1.05 22.15
C GLU A 18 11.89 -1.22 21.05
N ALA A 19 13.01 -1.87 21.39
CA ALA A 19 14.07 -2.16 20.44
C ALA A 19 13.65 -3.22 19.40
N ARG A 20 12.84 -4.21 19.80
CA ARG A 20 12.23 -5.15 18.85
C ARG A 20 11.29 -4.45 17.87
N ALA A 21 10.45 -3.54 18.38
CA ALA A 21 9.53 -2.78 17.53
C ALA A 21 10.29 -1.92 16.52
N ALA A 22 11.36 -1.24 16.94
CA ALA A 22 12.23 -0.46 16.06
C ALA A 22 12.90 -1.32 14.98
N LEU A 23 13.45 -2.48 15.36
CA LEU A 23 14.06 -3.43 14.42
C LEU A 23 13.05 -3.97 13.41
N ALA A 24 11.85 -4.35 13.87
CA ALA A 24 10.78 -4.80 13.00
C ALA A 24 10.36 -3.71 12.01
N GLY A 25 10.23 -2.46 12.47
CA GLY A 25 9.94 -1.31 11.61
C GLY A 25 11.00 -1.11 10.52
N THR A 26 12.28 -1.12 10.90
CA THR A 26 13.39 -0.97 9.94
C THR A 26 13.42 -2.11 8.91
N LEU A 27 13.14 -3.35 9.35
CA LEU A 27 13.06 -4.49 8.43
C LEU A 27 11.88 -4.33 7.47
N ILE A 28 10.72 -3.86 7.93
CA ILE A 28 9.56 -3.60 7.07
C ILE A 28 9.88 -2.49 6.06
N GLU A 29 10.47 -1.38 6.50
CA GLU A 29 10.92 -0.28 5.63
C GLU A 29 11.90 -0.77 4.56
N SER A 30 12.78 -1.72 4.90
CA SER A 30 13.72 -2.30 3.93
C SER A 30 13.07 -3.15 2.83
N LEU A 31 11.82 -3.57 3.04
CA LEU A 31 11.03 -4.32 2.05
C LEU A 31 10.23 -3.39 1.14
N GLU A 32 10.12 -2.10 1.47
CA GLU A 32 9.45 -1.14 0.60
C GLU A 32 10.25 -1.02 -0.71
N GLU A 33 9.59 -1.37 -1.81
CA GLU A 33 10.17 -1.19 -3.13
C GLU A 33 10.39 0.31 -3.39
N PRO A 34 11.39 0.68 -4.22
CA PRO A 34 11.56 2.07 -4.64
C PRO A 34 10.23 2.62 -5.13
N VAL A 35 9.95 3.88 -4.78
CA VAL A 35 8.81 4.61 -5.33
C VAL A 35 8.90 4.50 -6.85
N ASP A 36 7.87 3.94 -7.48
CA ASP A 36 7.74 3.98 -8.93
C ASP A 36 7.57 5.44 -9.33
N GLU A 37 8.63 6.03 -9.86
CA GLU A 37 8.66 7.44 -10.29
C GLU A 37 7.57 7.73 -11.34
N GLY A 38 7.12 6.72 -12.09
CA GLY A 38 6.05 6.82 -13.07
C GLY A 38 4.64 6.66 -12.48
N ALA A 39 4.49 6.26 -11.20
CA ALA A 39 3.19 5.99 -10.61
C ALA A 39 2.28 7.23 -10.60
N GLU A 40 2.83 8.40 -10.28
CA GLU A 40 2.05 9.66 -10.26
C GLU A 40 1.59 10.04 -11.66
N GLU A 41 2.45 9.93 -12.66
CA GLU A 41 2.12 10.22 -14.06
C GLU A 41 1.08 9.23 -14.61
N ALA A 42 1.26 7.94 -14.33
CA ALA A 42 0.30 6.90 -14.71
C ALA A 42 -1.06 7.12 -14.04
N TRP A 43 -1.07 7.57 -12.77
CA TRP A 43 -2.30 7.85 -12.04
C TRP A 43 -3.01 9.09 -12.58
N ALA A 44 -2.27 10.16 -12.91
CA ALA A 44 -2.81 11.35 -13.55
C ALA A 44 -3.43 11.01 -14.91
N ALA A 45 -2.76 10.20 -15.73
CA ALA A 45 -3.28 9.74 -17.01
C ALA A 45 -4.58 8.92 -16.85
N GLU A 46 -4.64 8.03 -15.85
CA GLU A 46 -5.84 7.23 -15.57
C GLU A 46 -7.01 8.08 -15.07
N ILE A 47 -6.75 9.07 -14.21
CA ILE A 47 -7.79 10.02 -13.76
C ILE A 47 -8.37 10.76 -14.96
N GLN A 48 -7.52 11.32 -15.83
CA GLN A 48 -7.97 12.06 -17.01
C GLN A 48 -8.82 11.17 -17.93
N ARG A 49 -8.35 9.94 -18.21
CA ARG A 49 -9.08 8.96 -19.00
C ARG A 49 -10.48 8.69 -18.43
N ARG A 50 -10.61 8.52 -17.11
CA ARG A 50 -11.91 8.26 -16.45
C ARG A 50 -12.84 9.47 -16.48
N LEU A 51 -12.30 10.69 -16.39
CA LEU A 51 -13.09 11.91 -16.53
C LEU A 51 -13.65 12.02 -17.94
N ASP A 52 -12.83 11.79 -18.96
CA ASP A 52 -13.27 11.84 -20.36
C ASP A 52 -14.36 10.79 -20.64
N GLU A 53 -14.21 9.57 -20.10
CA GLU A 53 -15.24 8.52 -20.23
C GLU A 53 -16.55 8.87 -19.52
N LEU A 54 -16.47 9.57 -18.39
CA LEU A 54 -17.63 10.04 -17.65
C LEU A 54 -18.36 11.16 -18.41
N ASP A 55 -17.62 12.15 -18.91
CA ASP A 55 -18.15 13.27 -19.67
C ASP A 55 -18.74 12.83 -21.01
N ALA A 56 -18.14 11.83 -21.66
CA ALA A 56 -18.66 11.22 -22.88
C ALA A 56 -19.89 10.32 -22.62
N GLY A 57 -20.24 10.03 -21.36
CA GLY A 57 -21.32 9.11 -21.01
C GLY A 57 -21.04 7.65 -21.39
N ALA A 58 -19.76 7.29 -21.57
CA ALA A 58 -19.33 5.94 -21.94
C ALA A 58 -19.47 4.95 -20.77
N LEU A 59 -19.64 5.44 -19.54
CA LEU A 59 -19.75 4.65 -18.32
C LEU A 59 -21.06 4.92 -17.58
N LYS A 60 -21.57 3.89 -16.90
CA LYS A 60 -22.70 4.03 -15.98
C LYS A 60 -22.20 4.39 -14.59
N ALA A 61 -22.24 5.68 -14.26
CA ALA A 61 -21.92 6.15 -12.90
C ALA A 61 -22.94 5.63 -11.87
N VAL A 62 -22.49 5.48 -10.64
CA VAL A 62 -23.34 5.26 -9.46
C VAL A 62 -23.39 6.53 -8.62
N SER A 63 -24.43 6.69 -7.80
CA SER A 63 -24.53 7.83 -6.90
C SER A 63 -23.43 7.80 -5.84
N TRP A 64 -23.02 8.97 -5.35
CA TRP A 64 -22.01 9.07 -4.29
C TRP A 64 -22.38 8.26 -3.03
N PRO A 65 -23.63 8.25 -2.52
CA PRO A 65 -23.99 7.40 -1.39
C PRO A 65 -23.71 5.91 -1.62
N GLU A 66 -23.99 5.41 -2.83
CA GLU A 66 -23.72 4.02 -3.19
C GLU A 66 -22.21 3.75 -3.32
N ALA A 67 -21.46 4.64 -3.99
CA ALA A 67 -20.01 4.54 -4.08
C ALA A 67 -19.36 4.53 -2.69
N ARG A 68 -19.73 5.50 -1.84
CA ARG A 68 -19.23 5.63 -0.46
C ARG A 68 -19.51 4.37 0.36
N ARG A 69 -20.70 3.78 0.23
CA ARG A 69 -21.04 2.50 0.89
C ARG A 69 -20.12 1.37 0.47
N ARG A 70 -19.73 1.28 -0.80
CA ARG A 70 -18.81 0.23 -1.29
C ARG A 70 -17.36 0.48 -0.88
N ILE A 71 -16.92 1.73 -0.86
CA ILE A 71 -15.53 2.11 -0.53
C ILE A 71 -15.27 2.00 0.97
N LEU A 72 -16.24 2.41 1.80
CA LEU A 72 -16.06 2.58 3.25
C LEU A 72 -16.91 1.62 4.08
N GLY A 73 -17.79 0.85 3.45
CA GLY A 73 -18.63 -0.13 4.14
C GLY A 73 -17.89 -1.44 4.31
N ASN A 74 -17.36 -1.65 5.51
CA ASN A 74 -17.09 -2.99 6.04
C ASN A 74 -18.39 -3.65 6.51
#